data_AF-A0A6J4HXF4-F1
#
_entry.id   AF-A0A6J4HXF4-F1
#
_cell.length_a   1.000
_cell.length_b   1.000
_cell.length_c   1.000
_cell.angle_alpha   90.00
_cell.angle_beta   90.00
_cell.angle_gamma   90.00
#
_symmetry.space_group_name_H-M   'P 1'
#
loop_
_entity.id
_entity.type
_entity.pdbx_description
1 polymer ?
#
loop_
_entity_poly.entity_id
_entity_poly.type
_entity_poly.pdbx_seq_one_letter_code
_entity_poly.pdbx_strand_id
1 'polypeptide(L)'
;MRRRGTCLIRLAAVAVAGLLVACGGGDSGESAEDDPVLRPGDRVTVSQGCRDAFDASHMRESGGEPTAQAFLSSIQACATLAEWSSAAREAGTRLNGQEPRFVNGVCATADATTQATAICVQARAEA
;
A
#
# COMPACT_ATOMS: atom_id res chain seq x y z
N MET A 1 -47.35 -12.11 -40.36
CA MET A 1 -46.28 -11.90 -41.37
C MET A 1 -44.98 -12.55 -40.85
N ARG A 2 -44.33 -13.40 -41.69
CA ARG A 2 -42.91 -13.90 -41.74
C ARG A 2 -42.13 -14.08 -40.40
N ARG A 3 -41.87 -15.30 -39.88
CA ARG A 3 -40.89 -16.39 -40.19
C ARG A 3 -39.40 -16.14 -39.82
N ARG A 4 -38.89 -17.07 -38.96
CA ARG A 4 -37.51 -17.61 -38.76
C ARG A 4 -36.50 -16.71 -38.00
N GLY A 5 -35.63 -17.20 -37.11
CA GLY A 5 -35.13 -18.57 -36.91
C GLY A 5 -34.62 -18.87 -35.50
N THR A 6 -34.33 -20.15 -35.31
CA THR A 6 -34.05 -20.89 -34.07
C THR A 6 -32.55 -20.96 -33.73
N CYS A 7 -32.27 -21.40 -32.49
CA CYS A 7 -31.05 -22.09 -32.00
C CYS A 7 -29.86 -21.18 -31.59
N LEU A 8 -29.18 -21.29 -30.43
CA LEU A 8 -28.86 -22.40 -29.50
C LEU A 8 -28.65 -21.80 -28.07
N ILE A 9 -29.28 -22.32 -27.01
CA ILE A 9 -28.80 -23.37 -26.08
C ILE A 9 -27.41 -23.10 -25.48
N ARG A 10 -27.34 -22.78 -24.17
CA ARG A 10 -26.82 -23.70 -23.13
C ARG A 10 -27.38 -23.34 -21.74
N LEU A 11 -28.07 -24.32 -21.17
CA LEU A 11 -28.53 -24.40 -19.79
C LEU A 11 -27.36 -24.45 -18.80
N ALA A 12 -27.53 -23.82 -17.63
CA ALA A 12 -27.30 -24.46 -16.33
C ALA A 12 -27.81 -23.53 -15.21
N ALA A 13 -29.12 -23.58 -14.91
CA ALA A 13 -29.68 -22.92 -13.72
C ALA A 13 -30.03 -23.99 -12.68
N VAL A 14 -29.06 -24.17 -11.79
CA VAL A 14 -29.12 -24.52 -10.37
C VAL A 14 -30.52 -24.73 -9.79
N ALA A 15 -30.75 -25.92 -9.22
CA ALA A 15 -31.75 -26.13 -8.18
C ALA A 15 -31.29 -27.26 -7.25
N VAL A 16 -30.65 -26.92 -6.12
CA VAL A 16 -30.75 -27.70 -4.87
C VAL A 16 -30.67 -26.71 -3.71
N ALA A 17 -31.82 -26.50 -3.06
CA ALA A 17 -31.88 -25.93 -1.73
C ALA A 17 -31.53 -27.04 -0.71
N GLY A 18 -30.65 -26.74 0.24
CA GLY A 18 -30.24 -27.68 1.29
C GLY A 18 -29.51 -26.99 2.44
N LEU A 19 -30.28 -26.66 3.48
CA LEU A 19 -29.97 -26.52 4.92
C LEU A 19 -28.60 -25.98 5.42
N LEU A 20 -28.69 -24.82 6.08
CA LEU A 20 -28.20 -24.48 7.43
C LEU A 20 -26.85 -25.05 7.93
N VAL A 21 -25.82 -24.17 7.96
CA VAL A 21 -24.84 -24.13 9.06
C VAL A 21 -24.68 -22.69 9.52
N ALA A 22 -24.82 -22.51 10.83
CA ALA A 22 -24.60 -21.29 11.58
C ALA A 22 -23.10 -21.06 11.86
N CYS A 23 -22.65 -19.81 11.69
CA CYS A 23 -21.68 -19.07 12.50
C CYS A 23 -21.55 -17.71 11.79
N GLY A 24 -21.99 -16.57 12.33
CA GLY A 24 -21.47 -16.06 13.58
C GLY A 24 -20.05 -15.55 13.34
N GLY A 25 -19.90 -14.28 12.94
CA GLY A 25 -18.59 -13.66 12.74
C GLY A 25 -18.64 -12.60 11.67
N GLY A 26 -19.24 -11.45 11.98
CA GLY A 26 -18.90 -10.22 11.28
C GLY A 26 -17.46 -9.90 11.65
N ASP A 27 -16.55 -10.03 10.70
CA ASP A 27 -15.28 -9.35 10.77
C ASP A 27 -15.27 -8.42 9.56
N SER A 28 -15.30 -7.13 9.86
CA SER A 28 -14.93 -6.06 8.95
C SER A 28 -13.44 -6.21 8.68
N GLY A 29 -13.06 -7.29 7.97
CA GLY A 29 -11.71 -7.48 7.49
C GLY A 29 -11.56 -6.54 6.31
N GLU A 30 -11.13 -5.31 6.58
CA GLU A 30 -10.58 -4.40 5.59
C GLU A 30 -9.58 -5.20 4.75
N SER A 31 -10.01 -5.55 3.55
CA SER A 31 -9.22 -6.28 2.57
C SER A 31 -7.87 -5.60 2.46
N ALA A 32 -6.82 -6.33 2.83
CA ALA A 32 -5.42 -5.98 2.57
C ALA A 32 -5.09 -6.00 1.06
N GLU A 33 -6.09 -5.81 0.20
CA GLU A 33 -6.06 -6.14 -1.22
C GLU A 33 -5.91 -4.91 -2.13
N ASP A 34 -5.89 -3.69 -1.59
CA ASP A 34 -5.84 -2.47 -2.40
C ASP A 34 -4.74 -1.49 -1.94
N ASP A 35 -3.55 -2.01 -1.63
CA ASP A 35 -2.38 -1.14 -1.58
C ASP A 35 -1.66 -1.16 -2.93
N PRO A 36 -1.71 -0.06 -3.69
CA PRO A 36 -1.14 0.01 -5.03
C PRO A 36 0.40 -0.07 -5.04
N VAL A 37 1.05 0.18 -3.89
CA VAL A 37 2.51 0.22 -3.76
C VAL A 37 3.07 -1.16 -3.39
N LEU A 38 2.35 -1.92 -2.56
CA LEU A 38 2.76 -3.25 -2.09
C LEU A 38 1.63 -4.26 -2.24
N ARG A 39 1.74 -5.11 -3.25
CA ARG A 39 0.74 -6.15 -3.51
C ARG A 39 0.83 -7.27 -2.47
N PRO A 40 -0.28 -7.95 -2.17
CA PRO A 40 -0.24 -9.17 -1.36
C PRO A 40 0.76 -10.18 -1.94
N GLY A 41 1.82 -10.48 -1.19
CA GLY A 41 2.88 -11.43 -1.58
C GLY A 41 4.18 -10.82 -2.08
N ASP A 42 4.27 -9.50 -2.25
CA ASP A 42 5.54 -8.85 -2.59
C ASP A 42 6.56 -9.03 -1.46
N ARG A 43 7.69 -9.68 -1.76
CA ARG A 43 8.85 -9.71 -0.86
C ARG A 43 9.72 -8.51 -1.14
N VAL A 44 9.46 -7.43 -0.41
CA VAL A 44 10.35 -6.27 -0.41
C VAL A 44 11.40 -6.47 0.67
N THR A 45 12.66 -6.62 0.26
CA THR A 45 13.76 -6.67 1.20
C THR A 45 14.07 -5.25 1.66
N VAL A 46 13.65 -4.91 2.88
CA VAL A 46 14.10 -3.66 3.51
C VAL A 46 15.56 -3.83 3.91
N SER A 47 16.41 -2.89 3.52
CA SER A 47 17.81 -2.86 3.93
C SER A 47 17.92 -2.49 5.41
N GLN A 48 19.00 -2.91 6.08
CA GLN A 48 19.20 -2.56 7.48
C GLN A 48 19.30 -1.03 7.67
N GLY A 49 19.97 -0.34 6.75
CA GLY A 49 20.08 1.13 6.79
C GLY A 49 18.72 1.84 6.65
N CYS A 50 17.84 1.35 5.78
CA CYS A 50 16.47 1.88 5.65
C CYS A 50 15.67 1.67 6.95
N ARG A 51 15.72 0.47 7.54
CA ARG A 51 15.07 0.19 8.85
C ARG A 51 15.58 1.10 9.96
N ASP A 52 16.90 1.15 10.16
CA ASP A 52 17.52 1.93 11.23
C ASP A 52 17.18 3.42 11.08
N ALA A 53 17.20 3.94 9.86
CA ALA A 53 16.83 5.33 9.58
C ALA A 53 15.34 5.60 9.84
N PHE A 54 14.45 4.65 9.53
CA PHE A 54 13.03 4.76 9.78
C PHE A 54 12.71 4.76 11.29
N ASP A 55 13.28 3.81 12.03
CA ASP A 55 13.11 3.73 13.49
C ASP A 55 13.67 4.97 14.18
N ALA A 56 14.81 5.49 13.72
CA ALA A 56 15.39 6.73 14.24
C ALA A 56 14.52 7.97 13.98
N SER A 57 13.77 8.00 12.85
CA SER A 57 12.80 9.06 12.58
C SER A 57 11.64 9.04 13.58
N HIS A 58 11.13 7.85 13.90
CA HIS A 58 10.06 7.67 14.90
C HIS A 58 10.51 7.95 16.34
N MET A 59 11.72 7.51 16.72
CA MET A 59 12.23 7.70 18.09
C MET A 59 12.61 9.15 18.41
N ARG A 60 12.96 9.95 17.40
CA ARG A 60 13.29 11.38 17.57
C ARG A 60 12.11 12.22 18.08
N GLU A 61 10.89 11.69 18.03
CA GLU A 61 9.68 12.38 18.46
C GLU A 61 9.04 11.72 19.69
N SER A 62 9.85 11.26 20.65
CA SER A 62 9.43 10.55 21.86
C SER A 62 8.48 11.32 22.83
N GLY A 63 7.88 12.44 22.38
CA GLY A 63 6.79 13.15 23.05
C GLY A 63 5.79 13.84 22.10
N GLY A 64 5.78 13.56 20.79
CA GLY A 64 4.95 14.25 19.79
C GLY A 64 4.65 13.40 18.55
N GLU A 65 3.74 13.89 17.71
CA GLU A 65 3.37 13.22 16.45
C GLU A 65 4.44 13.46 15.38
N PRO A 66 5.06 12.40 14.82
CA PRO A 66 6.18 12.51 13.91
C PRO A 66 5.91 13.45 12.74
N THR A 67 6.68 14.54 12.67
CA THR A 67 6.61 15.51 11.59
C THR A 67 7.00 14.86 10.27
N ALA A 68 6.36 15.28 9.16
CA ALA A 68 6.69 14.78 7.83
C ALA A 68 8.20 14.92 7.51
N GLN A 69 8.84 15.99 7.99
CA GLN A 69 10.28 16.23 7.83
C GLN A 69 11.15 15.20 8.58
N ALA A 70 10.67 14.60 9.69
CA ALA A 70 11.42 13.59 10.43
C ALA A 70 11.73 12.35 9.57
N PHE A 71 10.88 12.04 8.59
CA PHE A 71 11.05 10.91 7.67
C PHE A 71 12.02 11.17 6.53
N LEU A 72 12.56 12.38 6.39
CA LEU A 72 13.49 12.70 5.31
C LEU A 72 14.72 11.78 5.32
N SER A 73 15.25 11.47 6.51
CA SER A 73 16.40 10.56 6.63
C SER A 73 16.08 9.13 6.22
N SER A 74 14.87 8.64 6.50
CA SER A 74 14.47 7.29 6.06
C SER A 74 14.21 7.25 4.57
N ILE A 75 13.59 8.29 4.00
CA ILE A 75 13.43 8.44 2.54
C ILE A 75 14.80 8.45 1.84
N GLN A 76 15.79 9.16 2.38
CA GLN A 76 17.14 9.17 1.81
C GLN A 76 17.89 7.83 1.95
N ALA A 77 17.59 7.04 2.98
CA ALA A 77 18.24 5.76 3.26
C ALA A 77 17.63 4.60 2.47
N CYS A 78 16.33 4.64 2.19
CA CYS A 78 15.63 3.61 1.42
C CYS A 78 15.85 3.82 -0.09
N ALA A 79 16.06 2.74 -0.83
CA ALA A 79 16.38 2.82 -2.25
C ALA A 79 15.13 3.06 -3.14
N THR A 80 13.96 2.62 -2.68
CA THR A 80 12.71 2.67 -3.46
C THR A 80 11.51 3.01 -2.57
N LEU A 81 10.44 3.49 -3.21
CA LEU A 81 9.18 3.76 -2.52
C LEU A 81 8.59 2.49 -1.89
N ALA A 82 8.70 1.34 -2.56
CA ALA A 82 8.25 0.05 -2.03
C ALA A 82 9.04 -0.35 -0.76
N GLU A 83 10.36 -0.14 -0.75
CA GLU A 83 11.21 -0.41 0.42
C GLU A 83 10.81 0.44 1.62
N TRP A 84 10.65 1.75 1.39
CA TRP A 84 10.21 2.67 2.44
C TRP A 84 8.81 2.34 2.95
N SER A 85 7.88 1.99 2.05
CA SER A 85 6.50 1.59 2.41
C SER A 85 6.48 0.30 3.22
N SER A 86 7.38 -0.64 2.91
CA SER A 86 7.53 -1.87 3.69
C SER A 86 8.08 -1.57 5.09
N ALA A 87 9.10 -0.71 5.19
CA ALA A 87 9.64 -0.27 6.48
C ALA A 87 8.57 0.42 7.33
N ALA A 88 7.74 1.28 6.74
CA ALA A 88 6.64 1.95 7.42
C ALA A 88 5.63 0.96 7.99
N ARG A 89 5.24 -0.05 7.21
CA ARG A 89 4.33 -1.11 7.67
C ARG A 89 4.94 -1.97 8.77
N GLU A 90 6.21 -2.34 8.66
CA GLU A 90 6.95 -3.09 9.69
C GLU A 90 7.00 -2.32 11.00
N ALA A 91 7.14 -0.98 10.94
CA ALA A 91 7.10 -0.08 12.08
C ALA A 91 5.68 0.25 12.59
N GLY A 92 4.63 -0.31 11.98
CA GLY A 92 3.23 -0.07 12.36
C GLY A 92 2.61 1.22 11.83
N THR A 93 3.31 1.95 10.96
CA THR A 93 2.79 3.11 10.26
C THR A 93 2.05 2.67 9.00
N ARG A 94 0.73 2.82 8.99
CA ARG A 94 -0.12 2.51 7.83
C ARG A 94 -0.61 3.81 7.21
N LEU A 95 -0.29 4.02 5.93
CA LEU A 95 -0.77 5.18 5.18
C LEU A 95 -1.88 4.80 4.18
N ASN A 96 -2.29 3.53 4.14
CA ASN A 96 -3.44 3.02 3.37
C ASN A 96 -3.36 3.40 1.87
N GLY A 97 -2.20 3.16 1.23
CA GLY A 97 -1.96 3.51 -0.17
C GLY A 97 -1.61 4.98 -0.41
N GLN A 98 -1.51 5.80 0.64
CA GLN A 98 -1.10 7.21 0.57
C GLN A 98 0.41 7.42 0.71
N GLU A 99 1.20 6.35 0.80
CA GLU A 99 2.65 6.37 0.87
C GLU A 99 3.28 7.25 -0.23
N PRO A 100 2.86 7.18 -1.52
CA PRO A 100 3.42 8.04 -2.55
C PRO A 100 3.15 9.52 -2.29
N ARG A 101 1.94 9.88 -1.84
CA ARG A 101 1.57 11.27 -1.53
C ARG A 101 2.35 11.81 -0.34
N PHE A 102 2.48 11.00 0.70
CA PHE A 102 3.25 11.36 1.89
C PHE A 102 4.71 11.61 1.52
N VAL A 103 5.36 10.65 0.87
CA VAL A 103 6.76 10.75 0.47
C VAL A 103 6.97 11.92 -0.48
N ASN A 104 6.09 12.14 -1.45
CA ASN A 104 6.15 13.30 -2.34
C ASN A 104 6.06 14.63 -1.57
N GLY A 105 5.19 14.71 -0.55
CA GLY A 105 5.09 15.87 0.33
C GLY A 105 6.39 16.18 1.07
N VAL A 106 7.05 15.16 1.61
CA VAL A 106 8.37 15.30 2.26
C VAL A 106 9.46 15.68 1.24
N CYS A 107 9.46 15.05 0.07
CA CYS A 107 10.43 15.36 -0.98
C CYS A 107 10.27 16.80 -1.51
N ALA A 108 9.05 17.34 -1.58
CA ALA A 108 8.79 18.68 -2.08
C ALA A 108 9.42 19.79 -1.23
N THR A 109 9.67 19.53 0.06
CA THR A 109 10.34 20.48 0.97
C THR A 109 11.85 20.23 1.10
N ALA A 110 12.36 19.18 0.46
CA ALA A 110 13.78 18.81 0.51
C ALA A 110 14.62 19.59 -0.51
N ASP A 111 15.94 19.50 -0.37
CA ASP A 111 16.89 20.07 -1.33
C ASP A 111 16.81 19.38 -2.72
N ALA A 112 17.38 20.02 -3.74
CA ALA A 112 17.33 19.53 -5.11
C ALA A 112 18.01 18.16 -5.31
N THR A 113 19.03 17.83 -4.52
CA THR A 113 19.69 16.52 -4.58
C THR A 113 18.75 15.44 -4.06
N THR A 114 18.09 15.69 -2.93
CA THR A 114 17.10 14.77 -2.37
C THR A 114 15.89 14.61 -3.29
N GLN A 115 15.39 15.69 -3.90
CA GLN A 115 14.30 15.65 -4.87
C GLN A 115 14.61 14.79 -6.11
N ALA A 116 15.89 14.65 -6.46
CA ALA A 116 16.36 13.84 -7.59
C ALA A 116 16.59 12.36 -7.24
N THR A 117 16.42 11.95 -5.97
CA THR A 117 16.53 10.54 -5.57
C THR A 117 15.43 9.70 -6.21
N ALA A 118 15.73 8.41 -6.46
CA ALA A 118 14.81 7.49 -7.13
C ALA A 118 13.45 7.41 -6.44
N ILE A 119 13.44 7.33 -5.10
CA ILE A 119 12.23 7.30 -4.29
C ILE A 119 11.38 8.58 -4.43
N CYS A 120 11.99 9.77 -4.44
CA CYS A 120 11.26 11.02 -4.62
C CYS A 120 10.72 11.18 -6.05
N VAL A 121 11.42 10.66 -7.05
CA VAL A 121 10.93 10.63 -8.44
C VAL A 121 9.75 9.66 -8.58
N GLN A 122 9.83 8.47 -7.98
CA GLN A 122 8.74 7.49 -7.97
C GLN A 122 7.50 8.03 -7.26
N ALA A 123 7.67 8.53 -6.03
CA ALA A 123 6.58 9.09 -5.23
C ALA A 123 5.84 10.22 -5.97
N ARG A 124 6.57 11.09 -6.69
CA ARG A 124 5.98 12.15 -7.51
C ARG A 124 5.19 11.63 -8.72
N ALA A 125 5.62 10.52 -9.31
CA ALA A 125 4.93 9.91 -10.44
C ALA A 125 3.65 9.18 -10.03
N GLU A 126 3.56 8.76 -8.76
CA GLU A 126 2.47 7.94 -8.20
C GLU A 126 1.51 8.72 -7.27
N ALA A 127 1.84 9.96 -6.89
CA ALA A 127 1.06 10.81 -5.97
C ALA A 127 -0.20 11.47 -6.58
#